data_AF-A0A9Q1HKC4-F1
#
_entry.id   AF-A0A9Q1HKC4-F1
#
_cell.length_a   1.000
_cell.length_b   1.000
_cell.length_c   1.000
_cell.angle_alpha   90.00
_cell.angle_beta   90.00
_cell.angle_gamma   90.00
#
_symmetry.space_group_name_H-M   'P 1'
#
loop_
_entity.id
_entity.type
_entity.pdbx_description
1 polymer ?
#
loop_
_entity_poly.entity_id
_entity_poly.type
_entity_poly.pdbx_seq_one_letter_code
_entity_poly.pdbx_strand_id
1 'polypeptide(L)' 'MITPCDSEWVSPIVMVHKPDGTYRLAIDHRALTAVSKHSCYPITAIDIFFMIQSYFQT' A
#
# COMPACT_ATOMS: atom_id res chain seq x y z
N MET A 1 8.64 -5.90 -12.96
CA MET A 1 9.94 -6.45 -13.40
C MET A 1 10.97 -6.09 -12.34
N ILE A 2 11.82 -7.02 -11.92
CA ILE A 2 12.88 -6.80 -10.93
C ILE A 2 14.23 -7.10 -11.57
N THR A 3 15.29 -6.45 -11.10
CA THR A 3 16.66 -6.70 -11.54
C THR A 3 17.60 -6.76 -10.33
N PRO A 4 18.71 -7.51 -10.42
CA PRO A 4 19.74 -7.46 -9.38
C PRO A 4 20.25 -6.03 -9.21
N CYS A 5 20.46 -5.63 -7.95
CA CYS A 5 21.10 -4.37 -7.61
C CYS A 5 21.97 -4.58 -6.37
N ASP A 6 22.97 -3.72 -6.24
CA ASP A 6 23.83 -3.65 -5.05
C ASP A 6 23.55 -2.32 -4.37
N SER A 7 22.60 -2.32 -3.42
CA SER A 7 22.15 -1.13 -2.71
C SER A 7 22.41 -1.25 -1.22
N GLU A 8 22.77 -0.15 -0.59
CA GLU A 8 22.98 -0.08 0.87
C GLU A 8 21.69 -0.31 1.67
N TRP A 9 20.53 -0.16 1.02
CA TRP A 9 19.21 -0.37 1.63
C TRP A 9 18.66 -1.74 1.25
N VAL A 10 18.09 -2.44 2.24
CA VAL A 10 17.41 -3.72 2.05
C VAL A 10 16.12 -3.76 2.87
N SER A 11 15.08 -4.37 2.32
CA SER A 11 13.83 -4.67 3.02
C SER A 11 13.62 -6.19 3.00
N PRO A 12 13.25 -6.81 4.14
CA PRO A 12 13.10 -8.25 4.20
C PRO A 12 11.87 -8.71 3.39
N ILE A 13 11.95 -9.93 2.86
CA ILE A 13 10.86 -10.59 2.13
C ILE A 13 10.03 -11.40 3.12
N VAL A 14 8.71 -11.26 3.01
CA VAL A 14 7.72 -11.96 3.83
C VAL A 14 6.81 -12.77 2.89
N MET A 15 6.68 -14.07 3.17
CA MET A 15 5.74 -14.93 2.44
C MET A 15 4.41 -14.96 3.17
N VAL A 16 3.36 -14.48 2.52
CA VAL A 16 2.01 -14.42 3.08
C VAL A 16 1.17 -15.55 2.49
N HIS A 17 0.68 -16.44 3.35
CA HIS A 17 -0.28 -17.47 2.96
C HIS A 17 -1.67 -16.84 2.78
N LYS A 18 -2.29 -17.07 1.63
CA LYS A 18 -3.64 -16.57 1.35
C LYS A 18 -4.71 -17.65 1.61
N PRO A 19 -5.97 -17.24 1.79
CA PRO A 19 -7.09 -18.18 1.91
C PRO A 19 -7.32 -19.06 0.68
N ASP A 20 -6.88 -18.62 -0.51
CA ASP A 20 -6.98 -19.38 -1.76
C ASP A 20 -5.91 -20.49 -1.89
N GLY A 21 -5.10 -20.71 -0.85
CA GLY A 21 -4.01 -21.69 -0.83
C GLY A 21 -2.74 -21.25 -1.54
N THR A 22 -2.72 -20.05 -2.14
CA THR A 22 -1.52 -19.49 -2.79
C THR A 22 -0.69 -18.68 -1.83
N TYR A 23 0.59 -18.48 -2.17
CA TYR A 23 1.46 -17.54 -1.46
C TYR A 23 1.58 -16.21 -2.19
N ARG A 24 1.67 -15.13 -1.42
CA ARG A 24 1.94 -13.77 -1.90
C ARG A 24 3.31 -13.36 -1.35
N LEU A 25 4.24 -13.03 -2.25
CA LEU A 25 5.52 -12.43 -1.86
C LEU A 25 5.24 -10.96 -1.50
N ALA A 26 5.50 -10.60 -0.25
CA ALA A 26 5.39 -9.24 0.27
C ALA A 26 6.77 -8.74 0.73
N ILE A 27 7.03 -7.45 0.59
CA ILE A 27 8.27 -6.82 1.07
C ILE A 27 7.91 -5.91 2.23
N ASP A 28 8.62 -6.01 3.35
CA ASP A 28 8.37 -5.15 4.51
C ASP A 28 9.06 -3.80 4.35
N HIS A 29 8.32 -2.80 3.86
CA HIS A 29 8.80 -1.43 3.67
C HIS A 29 8.58 -0.53 4.90
N ARG A 30 8.28 -1.04 6.09
CA ARG A 30 7.99 -0.20 7.26
C ARG A 30 9.14 0.74 7.64
N ALA A 31 10.37 0.23 7.66
CA ALA A 31 11.55 1.04 7.96
C ALA A 31 11.76 2.16 6.92
N LEU A 32 11.59 1.83 5.63
CA LEU A 32 11.67 2.80 4.54
C LEU A 32 10.56 3.86 4.63
N THR A 33 9.34 3.42 4.98
CA THR A 33 8.17 4.30 5.10
C THR A 33 8.36 5.32 6.23
N ALA A 34 8.98 4.91 7.35
CA ALA A 34 9.23 5.78 8.50
C ALA A 34 10.19 6.95 8.20
N VAL A 35 11.12 6.79 7.26
CA VAL A 35 12.08 7.84 6.85
C VAL A 35 11.65 8.59 5.59
N SER A 36 10.61 8.11 4.89
CA SER A 36 10.13 8.71 3.65
C SER A 36 9.14 9.85 3.92
N LYS A 37 9.18 10.90 3.10
CA LYS A 37 8.17 11.96 3.14
C LYS A 37 6.83 11.42 2.64
N HIS A 38 5.81 11.46 3.48
CA HIS A 38 4.46 11.05 3.08
C HIS A 38 3.89 11.96 1.99
N SER A 39 3.41 11.35 0.92
CA SER A 39 2.61 12.03 -0.10
C SER A 39 1.14 12.03 0.34
N CYS A 40 0.76 13.05 1.13
CA CYS A 40 -0.58 13.18 1.70
C CYS A 40 -1.60 13.70 0.68
N TYR A 41 -1.77 13.00 -0.44
CA TYR A 41 -2.86 13.32 -1.38
C TYR A 41 -4.21 13.03 -0.71
N PRO A 42 -5.19 13.95 -0.76
CA PRO A 42 -6.46 13.76 -0.08
C PRO A 42 -7.22 12.60 -0.74
N ILE A 43 -7.47 11.55 0.05
CA ILE A 43 -8.40 10.48 -0.31
C ILE A 43 -9.60 10.65 0.60
N THR A 44 -10.78 10.84 0.00
CA THR A 44 -12.02 10.97 0.76
C THR A 44 -12.37 9.65 1.43
N ALA A 45 -12.83 9.71 2.67
CA ALA A 45 -13.44 8.54 3.30
C ALA A 45 -14.65 8.07 2.48
N ILE A 46 -14.88 6.76 2.47
CA ILE A 46 -15.95 6.13 1.69
C ILE A 46 -17.32 6.73 2.05
N ASP A 47 -17.56 6.98 3.34
CA ASP A 47 -18.83 7.56 3.82
C ASP A 47 -19.06 8.97 3.26
N ILE A 48 -18.01 9.79 3.24
CA ILE A 48 -18.04 11.16 2.69
C ILE A 48 -18.29 11.10 1.18
N PHE A 49 -17.62 10.17 0.49
CA PHE A 49 -17.82 9.97 -0.94
C PHE A 49 -19.28 9.62 -1.27
N PHE A 50 -19.89 8.67 -0.55
CA PHE A 50 -21.29 8.30 -0.77
C PHE A 50 -22.28 9.40 -0.39
N MET A 51 -22.04 10.13 0.70
CA MET A 51 -22.86 11.28 1.09
C MET A 51 -22.88 12.35 -0.01
N ILE A 52 -21.71 12.68 -0.55
CA ILE A 52 -21.54 13.62 -1.66
C ILE A 52 -22.34 13.13 -2.88
N GLN A 53 -22.21 11.87 -3.29
CA GLN A 53 -22.95 11.33 -4.44
C GLN A 53 -24.47 11.40 -4.23
N SER A 54 -24.98 11.05 -3.03
CA SER A 54 -26.41 11.14 -2.72
C SER A 54 -26.93 12.57 -2.73
N TYR A 55 -26.12 13.53 -2.25
CA TYR A 55 -26.48 14.96 -2.24
C TYR A 55 -26.54 15.55 -3.67
N PHE A 56 -25.65 15.11 -4.56
CA PHE A 56 -25.64 15.55 -5.96
C PHE A 56 -26.68 14.85 -6.86
N GLN A 57 -27.43 13.86 -6.33
CA GLN A 57 -28.48 13.13 -7.05
C GLN A 57 -29.91 13.50 -6.62
N THR A 58 -30.09 14.38 -5.64
CA THR A 58 -31.36 15.04 -5.27
C THR A 58 -31.43 16.45 -5.83
#